data_AF-B9SIC2-F1
#
_entry.id   AF-B9SIC2-F1
#
_cell.length_a   1.000
_cell.length_b   1.000
_cell.length_c   1.000
_cell.angle_alpha   90.00
_cell.angle_beta   90.00
_cell.angle_gamma   90.00
#
_symmetry.space_group_name_H-M   'P 1'
#
loop_
_entity.id
_entity.type
_entity.pdbx_description
1 polymer ?
#
loop_
_entity_poly.entity_id
_entity_poly.type
_entity_poly.pdbx_seq_one_letter_code
_entity_poly.pdbx_strand_id
1 'polypeptide(L)'
;MSRKKGREKKEIPAETRKREFAAFFGQTSHETTGTTNYGQCREGINQDLLNNPDRVATDPVISFEAAIWFWMTPQSPKPLCHDVITGNWVPSANDIGAGRLPGYGLLTNIINGGLEWGIPNDSRVNSRIGFYKRYCEMLGVDPGENLDCFNQRPFGYGSRPCLIFNLEL
;
A
#
# COMPACT_ATOMS: atom_id res chain seq x y z
N MET A 1 -8.45 38.40 16.20
CA MET A 1 -7.42 37.37 16.43
C MET A 1 -8.11 36.01 16.58
N SER A 2 -8.25 35.24 15.50
CA SER A 2 -8.75 33.86 15.61
C SER A 2 -7.58 32.91 15.86
N ARG A 3 -7.56 32.30 17.05
CA ARG A 3 -6.59 31.25 17.42
C ARG A 3 -6.80 30.05 16.50
N LYS A 4 -5.80 29.70 15.69
CA LYS A 4 -5.74 28.41 15.00
C LYS A 4 -5.65 27.31 16.07
N LYS A 5 -6.71 26.50 16.20
CA LYS A 5 -6.74 25.32 17.06
C LYS A 5 -5.73 24.33 16.48
N GLY A 6 -4.61 24.12 17.16
CA GLY A 6 -3.59 23.15 16.75
C GLY A 6 -4.22 21.77 16.67
N ARG A 7 -4.01 21.08 15.55
CA ARG A 7 -4.42 19.68 15.36
C ARG A 7 -3.55 18.85 16.31
N GLU A 8 -4.14 18.34 17.40
CA GLU A 8 -3.48 17.41 18.31
C GLU A 8 -2.93 16.23 17.48
N LYS A 9 -1.61 16.02 17.54
CA LYS A 9 -0.99 14.82 16.96
C LYS A 9 -1.38 13.65 17.86
N LYS A 10 -2.42 12.92 17.47
CA LYS A 10 -2.79 11.68 18.16
C LYS A 10 -1.69 10.65 17.92
N GLU A 11 -1.02 10.21 18.96
CA GLU A 11 0.04 9.20 18.85
C GLU A 11 -0.55 7.89 18.30
N ILE A 12 0.11 7.31 17.30
CA ILE A 12 -0.28 6.03 16.73
C ILE A 12 0.07 4.92 17.75
N PRO A 13 -0.89 4.08 18.18
CA PRO A 13 -0.64 3.02 19.14
C PRO A 13 0.52 2.10 18.72
N ALA A 14 1.25 1.55 19.70
CA ALA A 14 2.39 0.66 19.43
C ALA A 14 2.01 -0.53 18.54
N GLU A 15 0.88 -1.16 18.79
CA GLU A 15 0.37 -2.28 17.98
C GLU A 15 0.04 -1.85 16.55
N THR A 16 -0.53 -0.66 16.37
CA THR A 16 -0.79 -0.10 15.04
C THR A 16 0.52 0.14 14.27
N ARG A 17 1.56 0.66 14.93
CA ARG A 17 2.89 0.85 14.31
C ARG A 17 3.54 -0.49 13.91
N LYS A 18 3.45 -1.50 14.77
CA LYS A 18 3.94 -2.86 14.46
C LYS A 18 3.20 -3.47 13.26
N ARG A 19 1.88 -3.31 13.23
CA ARG A 19 1.04 -3.79 12.13
C ARG A 19 1.36 -3.08 10.81
N GLU A 20 1.55 -1.77 10.86
CA GLU A 20 2.01 -0.99 9.70
C GLU A 20 3.36 -1.49 9.18
N PHE A 21 4.33 -1.69 10.07
CA PHE A 21 5.63 -2.24 9.70
C PHE A 21 5.48 -3.61 9.02
N ALA A 22 4.75 -4.54 9.64
CA ALA A 22 4.48 -5.85 9.05
C ALA A 22 3.81 -5.74 7.67
N ALA A 23 2.85 -4.83 7.51
CA ALA A 23 2.11 -4.66 6.27
C ALA A 23 2.99 -4.07 5.16
N PHE A 24 3.81 -3.05 5.47
CA PHE A 24 4.74 -2.45 4.53
C PHE A 24 5.70 -3.52 3.97
N PHE A 25 6.39 -4.24 4.85
CA PHE A 25 7.35 -5.26 4.42
C PHE A 25 6.71 -6.47 3.75
N GLY A 26 5.49 -6.86 4.16
CA GLY A 26 4.74 -7.95 3.53
C GLY A 26 4.33 -7.64 2.08
N GLN A 27 4.11 -6.36 1.77
CA GLN A 27 3.77 -5.93 0.42
C GLN A 27 5.02 -5.67 -0.44
N THR A 28 6.03 -5.00 0.11
CA THR A 28 7.25 -4.67 -0.66
C THR A 28 8.08 -5.91 -1.00
N SER A 29 7.88 -7.04 -0.34
CA SER A 29 8.55 -8.31 -0.68
C SER A 29 8.01 -8.99 -1.94
N HIS A 30 6.94 -8.48 -2.56
CA HIS A 30 6.25 -9.16 -3.67
C HIS A 30 6.06 -8.29 -4.93
N GLU A 31 6.60 -7.07 -4.98
CA GLU A 31 6.39 -6.15 -6.10
C GLU A 31 7.59 -6.08 -7.04
N THR A 32 7.40 -6.54 -8.28
CA THR A 32 8.49 -6.67 -9.24
C THR A 32 8.21 -6.15 -10.65
N THR A 33 7.10 -5.47 -10.98
CA THR A 33 7.01 -4.78 -12.29
C THR A 33 6.15 -3.49 -12.28
N GLY A 34 6.61 -2.45 -13.01
CA GLY A 34 5.81 -1.25 -13.29
C GLY A 34 6.62 -0.04 -13.78
N THR A 35 6.23 0.57 -14.91
CA THR A 35 6.91 1.76 -15.48
C THR A 35 6.14 3.07 -15.30
N THR A 36 4.94 3.03 -14.73
CA THR A 36 3.94 4.10 -14.94
C THR A 36 3.95 5.20 -13.86
N ASN A 37 4.76 5.08 -12.80
CA ASN A 37 4.76 6.03 -11.67
C ASN A 37 6.06 6.84 -11.49
N TYR A 38 7.07 6.68 -12.34
CA TYR A 38 8.35 7.39 -12.17
C TYR A 38 8.23 8.92 -12.18
N GLY A 39 7.28 9.48 -12.93
CA GLY A 39 7.05 10.93 -12.99
C GLY A 39 6.53 11.52 -11.67
N GLN A 40 5.51 10.89 -11.07
CA GLN A 40 4.95 11.33 -9.79
C GLN A 40 5.91 11.02 -8.62
N CYS A 41 6.59 9.86 -8.69
CA CYS A 41 7.60 9.48 -7.70
C CYS A 41 8.77 10.47 -7.71
N ARG A 42 9.25 10.88 -8.89
CA ARG A 42 10.29 11.93 -9.05
C ARG A 42 9.96 13.20 -8.28
N GLU A 43 8.76 13.74 -8.46
CA GLU A 43 8.34 14.98 -7.77
C GLU A 43 8.29 14.79 -6.25
N GLY A 44 7.95 13.58 -5.80
CA GLY A 44 7.85 13.24 -4.39
C GLY A 44 9.19 12.99 -3.68
N ILE A 45 10.16 12.35 -4.34
CA ILE A 45 11.46 11.97 -3.73
C ILE A 45 12.64 12.80 -4.26
N ASN A 46 12.41 13.74 -5.17
CA ASN A 46 13.42 14.62 -5.78
C ASN A 46 14.59 13.85 -6.46
N GLN A 47 14.29 12.74 -7.12
CA GLN A 47 15.24 11.93 -7.90
C GLN A 47 14.83 11.90 -9.38
N ASP A 48 15.80 11.94 -10.31
CA ASP A 48 15.52 11.80 -11.75
C ASP A 48 15.28 10.34 -12.15
N LEU A 49 14.12 9.82 -11.75
CA LEU A 49 13.69 8.47 -12.07
C LEU A 49 13.07 8.33 -13.47
N LEU A 50 12.78 9.45 -14.15
CA LEU A 50 12.21 9.40 -15.51
C LEU A 50 13.29 9.00 -16.52
N ASN A 51 14.49 9.55 -16.39
CA ASN A 51 15.62 9.21 -17.25
C ASN A 51 16.49 8.07 -16.70
N ASN A 52 16.36 7.75 -15.40
CA ASN A 52 17.15 6.71 -14.73
C ASN A 52 16.27 5.77 -13.89
N PRO A 53 15.29 5.06 -14.48
CA PRO A 53 14.36 4.20 -13.75
C PRO A 53 15.08 3.06 -13.01
N ASP A 54 16.19 2.56 -13.55
CA ASP A 54 16.98 1.45 -12.97
C ASP A 54 17.55 1.77 -11.58
N ARG A 55 17.60 3.04 -11.19
CA ARG A 55 18.03 3.43 -9.84
C ARG A 55 17.10 2.89 -8.75
N VAL A 56 15.80 2.69 -9.05
CA VAL A 56 14.87 2.04 -8.12
C VAL A 56 15.22 0.57 -7.90
N ALA A 57 15.93 -0.08 -8.82
CA ALA A 57 16.36 -1.47 -8.69
C ALA A 57 17.79 -1.62 -8.15
N THR A 58 18.62 -0.58 -8.29
CA THR A 58 20.07 -0.65 -8.04
C THR A 58 20.56 0.18 -6.87
N ASP A 59 19.81 1.20 -6.46
CA ASP A 59 20.12 2.05 -5.31
C ASP A 59 19.15 1.72 -4.16
N PRO A 60 19.63 1.10 -3.06
CA PRO A 60 18.77 0.66 -1.98
C PRO A 60 18.08 1.82 -1.27
N VAL A 61 18.70 3.01 -1.20
CA VAL A 61 18.07 4.18 -0.57
C VAL A 61 16.90 4.64 -1.42
N ILE A 62 17.10 4.77 -2.73
CA ILE A 62 16.04 5.15 -3.68
C ILE A 62 14.92 4.11 -3.71
N SER A 63 15.26 2.82 -3.62
CA SER A 63 14.29 1.73 -3.55
C SER A 63 13.31 1.94 -2.38
N PHE A 64 13.85 2.19 -1.18
CA PHE A 64 13.04 2.44 0.01
C PHE A 64 12.32 3.80 -0.03
N GLU A 65 12.94 4.85 -0.53
CA GLU A 65 12.29 6.16 -0.69
C GLU A 65 11.07 6.07 -1.61
N ALA A 66 11.18 5.37 -2.73
CA ALA A 66 10.07 5.13 -3.63
C ALA A 66 8.95 4.30 -2.94
N ALA A 67 9.31 3.27 -2.18
CA ALA A 67 8.35 2.43 -1.44
C ALA A 67 7.57 3.21 -0.39
N ILE A 68 8.27 4.01 0.40
CA ILE A 68 7.66 4.88 1.40
C ILE A 68 6.80 5.95 0.71
N TRP A 69 7.29 6.54 -0.39
CA TRP A 69 6.52 7.52 -1.14
C TRP A 69 5.18 6.94 -1.62
N PHE A 70 5.17 5.74 -2.21
CA PHE A 70 3.93 5.08 -2.60
C PHE A 70 3.00 4.86 -1.40
N TRP A 71 3.55 4.35 -0.30
CA TRP A 71 2.80 4.05 0.92
C TRP A 71 2.11 5.28 1.53
N MET A 72 2.74 6.45 1.39
CA MET A 72 2.30 7.71 1.98
C MET A 72 1.55 8.64 1.00
N THR A 73 1.42 8.27 -0.28
CA THR A 73 0.84 9.16 -1.31
C THR A 73 -0.49 8.64 -1.82
N PRO A 74 -1.61 9.38 -1.64
CA PRO A 74 -2.90 8.97 -2.16
C PRO A 74 -2.92 9.10 -3.69
N GLN A 75 -3.53 8.13 -4.36
CA GLN A 75 -3.68 8.12 -5.82
C GLN A 75 -5.16 7.96 -6.17
N SER A 76 -5.89 9.09 -6.18
CA SER A 76 -7.35 9.10 -6.36
C SER A 76 -7.78 8.20 -7.53
N PRO A 77 -8.75 7.29 -7.33
CA PRO A 77 -9.64 7.18 -6.16
C PRO A 77 -9.08 6.36 -4.99
N LYS A 78 -7.84 5.85 -5.07
CA LYS A 78 -7.21 5.05 -4.03
C LYS A 78 -6.77 5.93 -2.85
N PRO A 79 -7.07 5.54 -1.60
CA PRO A 79 -6.45 6.17 -0.43
C PRO A 79 -4.96 5.80 -0.36
N LEU A 80 -4.22 6.48 0.51
CA LEU A 80 -2.84 6.10 0.83
C LEU A 80 -2.84 4.91 1.80
N CYS A 81 -1.85 4.01 1.67
CA CYS A 81 -1.79 2.76 2.44
C CYS A 81 -1.67 3.00 3.96
N HIS A 82 -0.88 4.00 4.36
CA HIS A 82 -0.72 4.38 5.77
C HIS A 82 -2.06 4.70 6.45
N ASP A 83 -2.96 5.44 5.81
CA ASP A 83 -4.26 5.78 6.41
C ASP A 83 -5.16 4.55 6.58
N VAL A 84 -5.07 3.58 5.67
CA VAL A 84 -5.81 2.31 5.78
C VAL A 84 -5.33 1.50 6.98
N ILE A 85 -4.03 1.26 7.10
CA ILE A 85 -3.50 0.37 8.15
C ILE A 85 -3.52 1.02 9.54
N THR A 86 -3.46 2.36 9.59
CA THR A 86 -3.54 3.11 10.85
C THR A 86 -4.97 3.40 11.30
N GLY A 87 -5.97 3.04 10.50
CA GLY A 87 -7.38 3.22 10.81
C GLY A 87 -7.89 4.66 10.63
N ASN A 88 -7.16 5.49 9.88
CA ASN A 88 -7.56 6.86 9.56
C ASN A 88 -8.44 6.95 8.30
N TRP A 89 -8.39 5.94 7.42
CA TRP A 89 -9.26 5.86 6.26
C TRP A 89 -10.66 5.35 6.62
N VAL A 90 -11.68 6.07 6.19
CA VAL A 90 -13.09 5.70 6.36
C VAL A 90 -13.66 5.33 4.99
N PRO A 91 -14.19 4.11 4.81
CA PRO A 91 -14.76 3.67 3.53
C PRO A 91 -16.00 4.50 3.17
N SER A 92 -16.10 4.89 1.92
CA SER A 92 -17.32 5.50 1.38
C SER A 92 -18.42 4.44 1.15
N ALA A 93 -19.66 4.87 0.88
CA ALA A 93 -20.73 3.96 0.48
C ALA A 93 -20.37 3.14 -0.78
N ASN A 94 -19.62 3.73 -1.72
CA ASN A 94 -19.12 3.04 -2.90
C ASN A 94 -18.06 1.98 -2.57
N ASP A 95 -17.24 2.21 -1.54
CA ASP A 95 -16.25 1.25 -1.06
C ASP A 95 -16.92 0.06 -0.39
N ILE A 96 -17.86 0.34 0.51
CA ILE A 96 -18.68 -0.68 1.18
C ILE A 96 -19.42 -1.54 0.14
N GLY A 97 -20.10 -0.91 -0.83
CA GLY A 97 -20.81 -1.61 -1.91
C GLY A 97 -19.89 -2.40 -2.86
N ALA A 98 -18.59 -2.10 -2.86
CA ALA A 98 -17.57 -2.81 -3.61
C ALA A 98 -16.81 -3.85 -2.78
N GLY A 99 -17.17 -4.04 -1.50
CA GLY A 99 -16.46 -4.94 -0.58
C GLY A 99 -15.12 -4.40 -0.07
N ARG A 100 -14.77 -3.14 -0.35
CA ARG A 100 -13.51 -2.51 0.10
C ARG A 100 -13.65 -2.07 1.55
N LEU A 101 -13.15 -2.89 2.46
CA LEU A 101 -13.16 -2.65 3.90
C LEU A 101 -11.72 -2.44 4.41
N PRO A 102 -11.53 -1.70 5.53
CA PRO A 102 -10.20 -1.54 6.13
C PRO A 102 -9.55 -2.89 6.45
N GLY A 103 -8.30 -3.07 6.01
CA GLY A 103 -7.54 -4.29 6.26
C GLY A 103 -6.42 -4.51 5.25
N TYR A 104 -5.63 -5.56 5.45
CA TYR A 104 -4.46 -5.86 4.62
C TYR A 104 -4.84 -6.16 3.16
N GLY A 105 -6.01 -6.77 2.93
CA GLY A 105 -6.53 -7.04 1.60
C GLY A 105 -6.80 -5.77 0.79
N LEU A 106 -7.25 -4.69 1.44
CA LEU A 106 -7.42 -3.40 0.75
C LEU A 106 -6.08 -2.82 0.30
N LEU A 107 -4.99 -3.05 1.04
CA LEU A 107 -3.65 -2.65 0.63
C LEU A 107 -3.23 -3.38 -0.65
N THR A 108 -3.49 -4.69 -0.73
CA THR A 108 -3.28 -5.48 -1.95
C THR A 108 -4.11 -4.92 -3.11
N ASN A 109 -5.35 -4.49 -2.85
CA ASN A 109 -6.20 -3.86 -3.86
C ASN A 109 -5.63 -2.51 -4.36
N ILE A 110 -5.13 -1.67 -3.44
CA ILE A 110 -4.49 -0.39 -3.77
C ILE A 110 -3.26 -0.63 -4.66
N ILE A 111 -2.43 -1.61 -4.31
CA ILE A 111 -1.18 -1.91 -5.01
C ILE A 111 -1.47 -2.57 -6.37
N ASN A 112 -2.20 -3.69 -6.39
CA ASN A 112 -2.35 -4.51 -7.59
C ASN A 112 -3.75 -5.11 -7.81
N GLY A 113 -4.80 -4.49 -7.26
CA GLY A 113 -6.17 -5.00 -7.35
C GLY A 113 -6.69 -5.20 -8.77
N GLY A 114 -6.17 -4.47 -9.76
CA GLY A 114 -6.54 -4.65 -11.16
C GLY A 114 -6.12 -6.00 -11.76
N LEU A 115 -5.10 -6.65 -11.19
CA LEU A 115 -4.57 -7.94 -11.66
C LEU A 115 -4.87 -9.10 -10.69
N GLU A 116 -5.21 -8.81 -9.44
CA GLU A 116 -5.36 -9.79 -8.35
C GLU A 116 -6.81 -9.92 -7.83
N TRP A 117 -7.77 -9.18 -8.42
CA TRP A 117 -9.19 -9.27 -8.05
C TRP A 117 -9.94 -10.40 -8.76
N GLY A 118 -10.93 -10.98 -8.06
CA GLY A 118 -11.91 -11.90 -8.64
C GLY A 118 -11.35 -13.29 -8.95
N ILE A 119 -10.13 -13.58 -8.48
CA ILE A 119 -9.46 -14.87 -8.62
C ILE A 119 -9.50 -15.56 -7.24
N PRO A 120 -10.39 -16.56 -7.04
CA PRO A 120 -10.41 -17.30 -5.79
C PRO A 120 -9.07 -17.99 -5.54
N ASN A 121 -8.56 -17.91 -4.31
CA ASN A 121 -7.31 -18.56 -3.89
C ASN A 121 -6.08 -18.15 -4.73
N ASP A 122 -6.03 -16.91 -5.20
CA ASP A 122 -4.88 -16.40 -5.93
C ASP A 122 -3.57 -16.58 -5.14
N SER A 123 -2.58 -17.23 -5.75
CA SER A 123 -1.31 -17.55 -5.09
C SER A 123 -0.51 -16.30 -4.72
N ARG A 124 -0.63 -15.21 -5.48
CA ARG A 124 0.06 -13.93 -5.22
C ARG A 124 -0.53 -13.29 -3.97
N VAL A 125 -1.86 -13.20 -3.89
CA VAL A 125 -2.57 -12.68 -2.72
C VAL A 125 -2.25 -13.53 -1.49
N ASN A 126 -2.28 -14.85 -1.61
CA ASN A 126 -1.94 -15.77 -0.53
C ASN A 126 -0.49 -15.63 -0.06
N SER A 127 0.45 -15.42 -0.98
CA SER A 127 1.86 -15.17 -0.66
C SER A 127 2.03 -13.88 0.14
N ARG A 128 1.41 -12.78 -0.29
CA ARG A 128 1.40 -11.48 0.44
C ARG A 128 0.86 -11.64 1.86
N ILE A 129 -0.24 -12.38 2.01
CA ILE A 129 -0.84 -12.67 3.32
C ILE A 129 0.11 -13.50 4.18
N GLY A 130 0.82 -14.47 3.58
CA GLY A 130 1.81 -15.30 4.26
C GLY A 130 2.95 -14.48 4.88
N PHE A 131 3.56 -13.58 4.09
CA PHE A 131 4.61 -12.69 4.59
C PHE A 131 4.09 -11.76 5.69
N TYR A 132 2.92 -11.15 5.49
CA TYR A 132 2.32 -10.27 6.50
C TYR A 132 2.06 -11.00 7.82
N LYS A 133 1.47 -12.19 7.77
CA LYS A 133 1.24 -13.01 8.97
C LYS A 133 2.55 -13.36 9.68
N ARG A 134 3.59 -13.72 8.94
CA ARG A 134 4.91 -14.02 9.49
C ARG A 134 5.51 -12.80 10.21
N TYR A 135 5.44 -11.61 9.63
CA TYR A 135 5.94 -10.40 10.28
C TYR A 135 5.08 -9.99 11.49
N CYS A 136 3.77 -10.14 11.41
CA CYS A 136 2.88 -9.94 12.56
C CYS A 136 3.23 -10.87 13.73
N GLU A 137 3.48 -12.15 13.45
CA GLU A 137 3.94 -13.14 14.44
C GLU A 137 5.26 -12.72 15.09
N MET A 138 6.27 -12.34 14.29
CA MET A 138 7.57 -11.88 14.78
C MET A 138 7.47 -10.64 15.68
N LEU A 139 6.53 -9.75 15.40
CA LEU A 139 6.32 -8.50 16.14
C LEU A 139 5.33 -8.66 17.32
N GLY A 140 4.71 -9.83 17.46
CA GLY A 140 3.72 -10.13 18.48
C GLY A 140 2.45 -9.27 18.35
N VAL A 141 1.99 -9.02 17.12
CA VAL A 141 0.79 -8.22 16.84
C VAL A 141 -0.24 -9.05 16.06
N ASP A 142 -1.52 -8.84 16.34
CA ASP A 142 -2.61 -9.46 15.60
C ASP A 142 -2.71 -8.87 14.16
N PRO A 143 -2.83 -9.71 13.11
CA PRO A 143 -2.91 -9.23 11.72
C PRO A 143 -4.23 -8.52 11.37
N GLY A 144 -5.28 -8.67 12.19
CA GLY A 144 -6.60 -8.12 11.94
C GLY A 144 -7.44 -8.90 10.92
N GLU A 145 -8.58 -8.32 10.58
CA GLU A 145 -9.54 -8.87 9.63
C GLU A 145 -9.28 -8.38 8.19
N ASN A 146 -10.09 -8.86 7.22
CA ASN A 146 -10.06 -8.41 5.82
C ASN A 146 -8.66 -8.55 5.18
N LEU A 147 -8.07 -9.74 5.29
CA LEU A 147 -6.70 -9.99 4.85
C LEU A 147 -6.55 -10.17 3.33
N ASP A 148 -7.62 -10.55 2.65
CA ASP A 148 -7.63 -10.78 1.20
C ASP A 148 -8.45 -9.73 0.43
N CYS A 149 -8.25 -9.69 -0.87
CA CYS A 149 -9.00 -8.85 -1.80
C CYS A 149 -9.89 -9.64 -2.76
N PHE A 150 -10.16 -10.93 -2.52
CA PHE A 150 -10.80 -11.81 -3.50
C PHE A 150 -12.17 -11.29 -3.94
N ASN A 151 -12.93 -10.73 -3.01
CA ASN A 151 -14.28 -10.19 -3.23
C ASN A 151 -14.33 -8.65 -3.31
N GLN A 152 -13.18 -7.96 -3.37
CA GLN A 152 -13.11 -6.51 -3.34
C GLN A 152 -12.95 -5.90 -4.74
N ARG A 153 -13.99 -5.28 -5.32
CA ARG A 153 -13.87 -4.69 -6.67
C ARG A 153 -12.72 -3.67 -6.72
N PRO A 154 -11.87 -3.69 -7.77
CA PRO A 154 -10.68 -2.85 -7.80
C PRO A 154 -11.03 -1.38 -7.89
N PHE A 155 -10.15 -0.54 -7.37
CA PHE A 155 -10.22 0.90 -7.62
C PHE A 155 -10.04 1.18 -9.11
N GLY A 156 -10.95 1.98 -9.69
CA GLY A 156 -10.85 2.39 -11.09
C GLY A 156 -11.03 1.25 -12.10
N TYR A 157 -12.00 0.36 -11.89
CA TYR A 157 -12.38 -0.69 -12.86
C TYR A 157 -12.42 -0.11 -14.30
N GLY A 158 -11.48 -0.56 -15.17
CA GLY A 158 -11.31 -0.05 -16.54
C GLY A 158 -10.15 0.94 -16.76
N SER A 159 -9.34 1.27 -15.74
CA SER A 159 -8.15 2.13 -15.86
C SER A 159 -6.86 1.36 -15.52
N ARG A 160 -5.76 1.65 -16.24
CA ARG A 160 -4.49 0.92 -16.15
C ARG A 160 -3.87 1.06 -14.75
N PRO A 161 -3.28 0.00 -14.18
CA PRO A 161 -2.71 0.04 -12.84
C PRO A 161 -1.50 0.99 -12.77
N CYS A 162 -1.43 1.75 -11.68
CA CYS A 162 -0.26 2.49 -11.23
C CYS A 162 0.67 1.54 -10.46
N LEU A 163 1.85 1.24 -10.99
CA LEU A 163 2.80 0.27 -10.43
C LEU A 163 4.18 0.94 -10.25
N ILE A 164 4.91 0.63 -9.17
CA ILE A 164 6.12 1.38 -8.77
C ILE A 164 7.40 0.55 -8.72
N PHE A 165 7.36 -0.75 -8.48
CA PHE A 165 8.61 -1.48 -8.20
C PHE A 165 8.95 -2.46 -9.30
N ASN A 166 10.19 -2.37 -9.79
CA ASN A 166 10.85 -3.40 -10.57
C ASN A 166 12.04 -3.89 -9.74
N LEU A 167 11.82 -4.88 -8.88
CA LEU A 167 12.87 -5.58 -8.13
C LEU A 167 12.87 -7.03 -8.61
N GLU A 168 13.55 -7.30 -9.73
CA GLU A 168 13.95 -8.69 -10.02
C GLU A 168 14.99 -9.08 -8.95
N LEU A 169 14.64 -10.02 -8.07
CA LEU A 169 15.58 -10.74 -7.21
C LEU A 169 15.88 -12.12 -7.82
#